data_AF-A0A923P3L9-F1
#
_entry.id   AF-A0A923P3L9-F1
#
_cell.length_a   1.000
_cell.length_b   1.000
_cell.length_c   1.000
_cell.angle_alpha   90.00
_cell.angle_beta   90.00
_cell.angle_gamma   90.00
#
_symmetry.space_group_name_H-M   'P 1'
#
loop_
_entity.id
_entity.type
_entity.pdbx_description
1 polymer ?
#
loop_
_entity_poly.entity_id
_entity_poly.type
_entity_poly.pdbx_seq_one_letter_code
_entity_poly.pdbx_strand_id
1 'polypeptide(L)'
;MVRGLSDGFDDEAWVTQIARPYIYDLCNEFVWPIAVATLSGTSMLMRQTTDHRSPLAIEKRGPGFRVPILASASGMAYLAFCPEEQRNAILDILAKSRHEEDKPARNRKKVHEALAEVRRRGFATNRRARRVSDEISLSVPVMAGDRLLAALTVRFACTAVAEAEGIQRFVPRLRSTALKIGAEFMLQAEQDARAAAGQPPIVATQ
;
A
#
# COMPACT_ATOMS: atom_id res chain seq x y z
N MET A 1 20.56 -14.82 -10.14
CA MET A 1 19.76 -13.73 -10.71
C MET A 1 19.60 -12.67 -9.62
N VAL A 2 20.49 -11.66 -9.61
CA VAL A 2 20.54 -10.65 -8.55
C VAL A 2 19.59 -9.52 -8.93
N ARG A 3 18.34 -9.58 -8.46
CA ARG A 3 17.41 -8.43 -8.44
C ARG A 3 17.73 -7.60 -7.21
N GLY A 4 18.77 -6.77 -7.29
CA GLY A 4 19.25 -5.97 -6.17
C GLY A 4 19.63 -4.57 -6.63
N LEU A 5 19.13 -3.56 -5.91
CA LEU A 5 19.40 -2.11 -5.99
C LEU A 5 18.53 -1.27 -6.95
N SER A 6 18.20 -1.71 -8.18
CA SER A 6 17.43 -0.84 -9.11
C SER A 6 15.97 -0.64 -8.68
N ASP A 7 15.24 -1.70 -8.32
CA ASP A 7 13.83 -1.60 -7.89
C ASP A 7 13.65 -0.73 -6.63
N GLY A 8 14.67 -0.69 -5.75
CA GLY A 8 14.62 0.09 -4.52
C GLY A 8 14.77 1.60 -4.74
N PHE A 9 15.55 1.99 -5.76
CA PHE A 9 15.80 3.36 -6.18
C PHE A 9 14.64 3.91 -7.01
N ASP A 10 14.11 3.09 -7.94
CA ASP A 10 12.93 3.44 -8.72
C ASP A 10 11.70 3.64 -7.84
N ASP A 11 11.52 2.79 -6.81
CA ASP A 11 10.45 2.93 -5.81
C ASP A 11 10.45 4.30 -5.11
N GLU A 12 11.62 4.86 -4.81
CA GLU A 12 11.74 6.11 -4.04
C GLU A 12 11.42 7.34 -4.91
N ALA A 13 11.82 7.31 -6.18
CA ALA A 13 11.58 8.40 -7.12
C ALA A 13 10.09 8.58 -7.43
N TRP A 14 9.39 7.52 -7.86
CA TRP A 14 7.98 7.64 -8.23
C TRP A 14 7.09 7.93 -7.02
N VAL A 15 7.39 7.37 -5.85
CA VAL A 15 6.63 7.69 -4.63
C VAL A 15 6.75 9.18 -4.29
N THR A 16 7.94 9.75 -4.43
CA THR A 16 8.20 11.16 -4.13
C THR A 16 7.58 12.11 -5.15
N GLN A 17 7.67 11.77 -6.43
CA GLN A 17 7.23 12.64 -7.53
C GLN A 17 5.74 12.49 -7.83
N ILE A 18 5.22 11.26 -7.81
CA ILE A 18 3.85 10.94 -8.21
C ILE A 18 2.96 10.76 -7.00
N ALA A 19 3.25 9.83 -6.09
CA ALA A 19 2.29 9.46 -5.04
C ALA A 19 2.15 10.52 -3.93
N ARG A 20 3.24 11.23 -3.61
CA ARG A 20 3.31 12.16 -2.48
C ARG A 20 2.27 13.29 -2.52
N PRO A 21 2.08 14.03 -3.64
CA PRO A 21 1.02 15.04 -3.73
C PRO A 21 -0.36 14.46 -3.40
N TYR A 22 -0.72 13.33 -4.00
CA TYR A 22 -2.02 12.69 -3.80
C TYR A 22 -2.30 12.28 -2.35
N ILE A 23 -1.31 11.71 -1.66
CA ILE A 23 -1.52 11.31 -0.27
C ILE A 23 -1.56 12.51 0.68
N TYR A 24 -0.92 13.64 0.32
CA TYR A 24 -1.01 14.88 1.08
C TYR A 24 -2.41 15.48 0.96
N ASP A 25 -2.98 15.49 -0.24
CA ASP A 25 -4.35 15.94 -0.47
C ASP A 25 -5.36 15.07 0.30
N LEU A 26 -5.22 13.74 0.23
CA LEU A 26 -6.04 12.84 1.03
C LEU A 26 -5.88 13.07 2.53
N CYS A 27 -4.67 13.33 3.01
CA CYS A 27 -4.45 13.65 4.42
C CYS A 27 -5.13 14.96 4.83
N ASN A 28 -5.17 15.97 3.95
CA ASN A 28 -5.89 17.21 4.22
C ASN A 28 -7.41 16.98 4.25
N GLU A 29 -7.95 16.14 3.36
CA GLU A 29 -9.37 15.79 3.34
C GLU A 29 -9.78 14.96 4.57
N PHE A 30 -8.97 13.96 4.92
CA PHE A 30 -9.32 12.99 5.95
C PHE A 30 -8.91 13.41 7.35
N VAL A 31 -7.90 14.27 7.46
CA VAL A 31 -7.11 14.58 8.67
C VAL A 31 -6.48 13.37 9.37
N TRP A 32 -6.66 12.17 8.81
CA TRP A 32 -6.03 10.92 9.25
C TRP A 32 -4.75 10.63 8.46
N PRO A 33 -3.79 9.89 9.04
CA PRO A 33 -2.56 9.56 8.36
C PRO A 33 -2.77 8.61 7.18
N ILE A 34 -2.12 8.94 6.07
CA ILE A 34 -2.07 8.16 4.83
C ILE A 34 -0.63 7.72 4.58
N ALA A 35 -0.44 6.48 4.16
CA ALA A 35 0.88 5.96 3.81
C ALA A 35 0.86 5.14 2.51
N VAL A 36 1.97 5.20 1.78
CA VAL A 36 2.29 4.33 0.65
C VAL A 36 3.33 3.33 1.12
N ALA A 37 3.06 2.04 0.95
CA ALA A 37 3.97 0.97 1.32
C ALA A 37 4.23 0.00 0.17
N THR A 38 5.48 -0.41 0.00
CA THR A 38 5.90 -1.43 -0.99
C THR A 38 6.51 -2.64 -0.28
N LEU A 39 6.55 -3.78 -0.95
CA LEU A 39 7.18 -4.98 -0.42
C LEU A 39 8.70 -4.78 -0.32
N SER A 40 9.29 -5.10 0.82
CA SER A 40 10.74 -5.08 1.03
C SER A 40 11.15 -6.28 1.89
N GLY A 41 11.72 -7.29 1.22
CA GLY A 41 12.05 -8.57 1.85
C GLY A 41 10.79 -9.28 2.35
N THR A 42 10.71 -9.52 3.66
CA THR A 42 9.59 -10.19 4.35
C THR A 42 8.63 -9.23 5.04
N SER A 43 8.67 -7.94 4.70
CA SER A 43 7.87 -6.88 5.34
C SER A 43 7.36 -5.87 4.32
N MET A 44 6.36 -5.09 4.70
CA MET A 44 5.98 -3.90 3.95
C MET A 44 6.75 -2.69 4.49
N LEU A 45 7.44 -1.98 3.61
CA LEU A 45 8.20 -0.77 3.92
C LEU A 45 7.35 0.45 3.59
N MET A 46 7.12 1.31 4.58
CA MET A 46 6.49 2.62 4.36
C MET A 46 7.45 3.51 3.58
N ARG A 47 7.18 3.71 2.30
CA ARG A 47 7.99 4.56 1.42
C ARG A 47 7.70 6.04 1.67
N GLN A 48 6.44 6.37 1.94
CA GLN A 48 6.03 7.72 2.29
C GLN A 48 4.80 7.70 3.20
N THR A 49 4.68 8.70 4.07
CA THR A 49 3.59 8.81 5.04
C THR A 49 3.30 10.27 5.42
N THR A 50 2.05 10.54 5.79
CA THR A 50 1.59 11.85 6.27
C THR A 50 1.46 11.93 7.79
N ASP A 51 2.00 10.96 8.53
CA ASP A 51 1.98 10.90 9.99
C ASP A 51 2.39 12.20 10.70
N HIS A 52 3.40 12.90 10.19
CA HIS A 52 3.85 14.17 10.77
C HIS A 52 2.90 15.35 10.48
N ARG A 53 2.02 15.22 9.49
CA ARG A 53 1.06 16.24 9.05
C ARG A 53 -0.33 16.00 9.62
N SER A 54 -0.70 14.75 9.87
CA SER A 54 -2.00 14.42 10.42
C SER A 54 -2.09 14.82 11.90
N PRO A 55 -3.07 15.65 12.30
CA PRO A 55 -3.29 15.98 13.70
C PRO A 55 -3.85 14.78 14.50
N LEU A 56 -4.33 13.74 13.81
CA LEU A 56 -4.95 12.55 14.42
C LEU A 56 -4.04 11.31 14.40
N ALA A 57 -2.75 11.49 14.10
CA ALA A 57 -1.77 10.42 14.17
C ALA A 57 -1.59 9.90 15.62
N ILE A 58 -2.07 8.68 15.91
CA ILE A 58 -1.94 8.04 17.24
C ILE A 58 -0.46 7.82 17.60
N GLU A 59 0.30 7.24 16.68
CA GLU A 59 1.76 7.08 16.74
C GLU A 59 2.33 7.70 15.47
N LYS A 60 3.47 8.38 15.54
CA LYS A 60 4.18 8.89 14.36
C LYS A 60 5.18 7.85 13.87
N ARG A 61 4.96 7.35 12.66
CA ARG A 61 5.81 6.44 11.89
C ARG A 61 6.32 7.24 10.71
N GLY A 62 7.64 7.38 10.61
CA GLY A 62 8.28 8.02 9.47
C GLY A 62 8.41 7.08 8.27
N PRO A 63 8.79 7.61 7.09
CA PRO A 63 9.33 6.80 6.01
C PRO A 63 10.44 5.87 6.52
N GLY A 64 10.51 4.66 5.98
CA GLY A 64 11.44 3.62 6.45
C GLY A 64 10.85 2.68 7.52
N PHE A 65 9.70 3.02 8.11
CA PHE A 65 9.02 2.15 9.06
C PHE A 65 8.51 0.87 8.37
N ARG A 66 8.65 -0.28 9.04
CA ARG A 66 8.28 -1.59 8.51
C ARG A 66 7.09 -2.18 9.26
N VAL A 67 6.19 -2.83 8.53
CA VAL A 67 5.07 -3.60 9.11
C VAL A 67 5.06 -5.03 8.58
N PRO A 68 4.62 -6.02 9.40
CA PRO A 68 4.46 -7.40 8.96
C PRO A 68 3.49 -7.54 7.80
N ILE A 69 3.71 -8.53 6.93
CA ILE A 69 2.84 -8.74 5.77
C ILE A 69 1.46 -9.26 6.21
N LEU A 70 1.41 -10.31 7.02
CA LEU A 70 0.15 -10.98 7.40
C LEU A 70 -0.59 -10.31 8.56
N ALA A 71 0.06 -9.40 9.28
CA ALA A 71 -0.52 -8.64 10.39
C ALA A 71 -0.69 -7.14 10.06
N SER A 72 -0.80 -6.79 8.78
CA SER A 72 -1.08 -5.41 8.34
C SER A 72 -2.05 -5.36 7.16
N ALA A 73 -2.81 -4.27 7.07
CA ALA A 73 -3.70 -4.06 5.94
C ALA A 73 -2.92 -3.90 4.62
N SER A 74 -1.78 -3.20 4.65
CA SER A 74 -0.93 -3.02 3.46
C SER A 74 -0.35 -4.33 2.94
N GLY A 75 0.08 -5.22 3.82
CA GLY A 75 0.60 -6.53 3.42
C GLY A 75 -0.47 -7.47 2.90
N MET A 76 -1.64 -7.48 3.52
CA MET A 76 -2.79 -8.25 3.03
C MET A 76 -3.30 -7.73 1.69
N ALA A 77 -3.36 -6.41 1.49
CA ALA A 77 -3.66 -5.81 0.19
C ALA A 77 -2.59 -6.20 -0.84
N TYR A 78 -1.30 -6.12 -0.50
CA TYR A 78 -0.24 -6.50 -1.41
C TYR A 78 -0.34 -7.98 -1.84
N LEU A 79 -0.46 -8.91 -0.90
CA LEU A 79 -0.57 -10.34 -1.21
C LEU A 79 -1.82 -10.69 -2.03
N ALA A 80 -2.92 -9.96 -1.83
CA ALA A 80 -4.16 -10.25 -2.53
C ALA A 80 -4.08 -9.95 -4.03
N PHE A 81 -3.30 -8.93 -4.41
CA PHE A 81 -3.22 -8.39 -5.78
C PHE A 81 -1.88 -8.64 -6.47
N CYS A 82 -0.84 -9.13 -5.77
CA CYS A 82 0.41 -9.50 -6.41
C CYS A 82 0.27 -10.79 -7.24
N PRO A 83 1.18 -11.03 -8.21
CA PRO A 83 1.21 -12.26 -8.98
C PRO A 83 1.25 -13.51 -8.09
N GLU A 84 0.58 -14.57 -8.53
CA GLU A 84 0.44 -15.79 -7.72
C GLU A 84 1.78 -16.42 -7.33
N GLU A 85 2.74 -16.46 -8.26
CA GLU A 85 4.08 -16.96 -8.01
C GLU A 85 4.78 -16.16 -6.91
N GLN A 86 4.71 -14.83 -6.97
CA GLN A 86 5.27 -13.94 -5.96
C GLN A 86 4.60 -14.14 -4.60
N ARG A 87 3.26 -14.21 -4.58
CA ARG A 87 2.49 -14.51 -3.36
C ARG A 87 2.94 -15.81 -2.73
N ASN A 88 3.08 -16.87 -3.52
CA ASN A 88 3.46 -18.18 -3.03
C ASN A 88 4.87 -18.19 -2.47
N ALA A 89 5.83 -17.55 -3.15
CA ALA A 89 7.20 -17.41 -2.66
C ALA A 89 7.27 -16.67 -1.32
N ILE A 90 6.54 -15.55 -1.18
CA ILE A 90 6.49 -14.79 0.09
C ILE A 90 5.95 -15.69 1.20
N LEU A 91 4.80 -16.33 0.98
CA LEU A 91 4.16 -17.15 2.00
C LEU A 91 5.00 -18.37 2.41
N ASP A 92 5.84 -18.91 1.51
CA ASP A 92 6.79 -19.99 1.87
C ASP A 92 7.89 -19.51 2.80
N ILE A 93 8.38 -18.30 2.59
CA ILE A 93 9.37 -17.67 3.47
C ILE A 93 8.72 -17.40 4.84
N LEU A 94 7.53 -16.81 4.86
CA LEU A 94 6.81 -16.49 6.11
C LEU A 94 6.45 -17.76 6.90
N ALA A 95 6.07 -18.87 6.24
CA ALA A 95 5.74 -20.12 6.92
C ALA A 95 6.91 -20.70 7.72
N LYS A 96 8.15 -20.44 7.28
CA LYS A 96 9.40 -20.86 7.92
C LYS A 96 9.90 -19.87 8.98
N SER A 97 9.28 -18.70 9.08
CA SER A 97 9.63 -17.66 10.05
C SER A 97 9.34 -18.10 11.49
N ARG A 98 10.11 -17.53 12.42
CA ARG A 98 9.90 -17.67 13.87
C ARG A 98 9.08 -16.51 14.45
N HIS A 99 8.81 -15.47 13.67
CA HIS A 99 8.01 -14.33 14.10
C HIS A 99 6.54 -14.71 14.28
N GLU A 100 5.91 -14.18 15.34
CA GLU A 100 4.52 -14.50 15.69
C GLU A 100 3.55 -14.02 14.60
N GLU A 101 3.78 -12.82 14.07
CA GLU A 101 3.03 -12.20 12.98
C GLU A 101 3.01 -13.04 11.68
N ASP A 102 3.98 -13.94 11.48
CA ASP A 102 4.12 -14.74 10.27
C ASP A 102 3.51 -16.14 10.40
N LYS A 103 3.23 -16.60 11.62
CA LYS A 103 2.62 -17.92 11.88
C LYS A 103 1.38 -18.23 11.04
N PRO A 104 0.48 -17.26 10.71
CA PRO A 104 -0.66 -17.54 9.85
C PRO A 104 -0.28 -18.13 8.49
N ALA A 105 0.93 -17.87 7.96
CA ALA A 105 1.42 -18.43 6.71
C ALA A 105 1.45 -19.97 6.67
N ARG A 106 1.57 -20.62 7.84
CA ARG A 106 1.57 -22.09 7.95
C ARG A 106 0.22 -22.71 7.60
N ASN A 107 -0.86 -21.93 7.64
CA ASN A 107 -2.18 -22.36 7.17
C ASN A 107 -2.50 -21.69 5.83
N ARG A 108 -1.96 -22.25 4.74
CA ARG A 108 -2.14 -21.72 3.38
C ARG A 108 -3.60 -21.55 2.99
N LYS A 109 -4.45 -22.53 3.31
CA LYS A 109 -5.87 -22.49 2.99
C LYS A 109 -6.54 -21.25 3.58
N LYS A 110 -6.36 -21.01 4.89
CA LYS A 110 -6.95 -19.86 5.57
C LYS A 110 -6.43 -18.52 5.03
N VAL A 111 -5.14 -18.44 4.69
CA VAL A 111 -4.57 -17.25 4.06
C VAL A 111 -5.21 -17.02 2.69
N HIS A 112 -5.32 -18.04 1.84
CA HIS A 112 -5.93 -17.89 0.51
C HIS A 112 -7.41 -17.50 0.58
N GLU A 113 -8.18 -18.02 1.53
CA GLU A 113 -9.56 -17.59 1.80
C GLU A 113 -9.63 -16.10 2.16
N ALA A 114 -8.76 -15.64 3.07
CA ALA A 114 -8.68 -14.24 3.43
C ALA A 114 -8.29 -13.34 2.25
N LEU A 115 -7.34 -13.77 1.42
CA LEU A 115 -6.91 -13.02 0.23
C LEU A 115 -8.00 -13.00 -0.86
N ALA A 116 -8.78 -14.06 -1.01
CA ALA A 116 -9.93 -14.08 -1.91
C ALA A 116 -10.99 -13.06 -1.47
N GLU A 117 -11.23 -12.96 -0.16
CA GLU A 117 -12.14 -11.96 0.40
C GLU A 117 -11.63 -10.53 0.19
N VAL A 118 -10.32 -10.29 0.39
CA VAL A 118 -9.69 -8.98 0.11
C VAL A 118 -9.83 -8.60 -1.37
N ARG A 119 -9.63 -9.56 -2.30
CA ARG A 119 -9.85 -9.32 -3.74
C ARG A 119 -11.30 -8.99 -4.05
N ARG A 120 -12.24 -9.78 -3.54
CA ARG A 120 -13.68 -9.61 -3.75
C ARG A 120 -14.15 -8.24 -3.26
N ARG A 121 -13.69 -7.82 -2.08
CA ARG A 121 -14.03 -6.52 -1.52
C ARG A 121 -13.28 -5.39 -2.17
N GLY A 122 -12.06 -5.62 -2.66
CA GLY A 122 -11.17 -4.63 -3.27
C GLY A 122 -10.38 -3.79 -2.26
N PHE A 123 -10.23 -4.24 -1.01
CA PHE A 123 -9.44 -3.59 0.04
C PHE A 123 -9.18 -4.57 1.19
N ALA A 124 -8.12 -4.33 1.95
CA ALA A 124 -7.81 -5.06 3.17
C ALA A 124 -8.07 -4.20 4.41
N THR A 125 -8.38 -4.85 5.52
CA THR A 125 -8.55 -4.24 6.84
C THR A 125 -7.65 -4.93 7.83
N ASN A 126 -7.06 -4.18 8.76
CA ASN A 126 -6.36 -4.72 9.91
C ASN A 126 -6.65 -3.89 11.16
N ARG A 127 -6.88 -4.57 12.27
CA ARG A 127 -7.12 -3.98 13.58
C ARG A 127 -5.95 -4.32 14.49
N ARG A 128 -5.31 -3.30 15.05
CA ARG A 128 -4.20 -3.46 15.99
C ARG A 128 -4.59 -2.91 17.34
N ALA A 129 -4.56 -3.79 18.35
CA ALA A 129 -4.81 -3.41 19.72
C ALA A 129 -3.78 -2.38 20.21
N ARG A 130 -4.24 -1.36 20.93
CA ARG A 130 -3.39 -0.33 21.53
C ARG A 130 -3.84 -0.04 22.96
N ARG A 131 -2.95 0.59 23.73
CA ARG A 131 -3.22 0.92 25.13
C ARG A 131 -4.41 1.86 25.31
N VAL A 132 -4.63 2.79 24.37
CA VAL A 132 -5.65 3.84 24.47
C VAL A 132 -6.85 3.57 23.57
N SER A 133 -6.63 3.29 22.29
CA SER A 133 -7.68 3.04 21.31
C SER A 133 -7.15 2.18 20.18
N ASP A 134 -7.87 1.11 19.82
CA ASP A 134 -7.46 0.25 18.71
C ASP A 134 -7.28 1.08 17.44
N GLU A 135 -6.20 0.80 16.74
CA GLU A 135 -5.94 1.39 15.44
C GLU A 135 -6.50 0.47 14.35
N ILE A 136 -7.40 1.01 13.54
CA ILE A 136 -7.89 0.37 12.32
C ILE A 136 -7.10 0.91 11.15
N SER A 137 -6.72 0.04 10.23
CA SER A 137 -6.10 0.40 8.96
C SER A 137 -6.88 -0.21 7.81
N LEU A 138 -7.08 0.60 6.76
CA LEU A 138 -7.72 0.19 5.51
C LEU A 138 -6.75 0.43 4.37
N SER A 139 -6.57 -0.56 3.51
CA SER A 139 -5.57 -0.51 2.45
C SER A 139 -6.11 -0.98 1.10
N VAL A 140 -5.76 -0.26 0.05
CA VAL A 140 -6.12 -0.58 -1.33
C VAL A 140 -4.85 -0.78 -2.17
N PRO A 141 -4.88 -1.64 -3.20
CA PRO A 141 -3.75 -1.78 -4.11
C PRO A 141 -3.61 -0.53 -5.01
N VAL A 142 -2.37 -0.14 -5.29
CA VAL A 142 -2.03 0.83 -6.33
C VAL A 142 -1.53 0.05 -7.54
N MET A 143 -2.33 0.01 -8.60
CA MET A 143 -2.07 -0.75 -9.82
C MET A 143 -1.72 0.20 -10.98
N ALA A 144 -0.70 -0.13 -11.76
CA ALA A 144 -0.40 0.47 -13.06
C ALA A 144 -0.55 -0.62 -14.13
N GLY A 145 -1.71 -0.66 -14.79
CA GLY A 145 -2.12 -1.82 -15.59
C GLY A 145 -2.18 -3.07 -14.70
N ASP A 146 -1.50 -4.14 -15.12
CA ASP A 146 -1.39 -5.39 -14.35
C ASP A 146 -0.26 -5.37 -13.30
N ARG A 147 0.54 -4.30 -13.25
CA ARG A 147 1.64 -4.17 -12.30
C ARG A 147 1.14 -3.60 -10.98
N LEU A 148 1.28 -4.37 -9.91
CA LEU A 148 1.09 -3.87 -8.55
C LEU A 148 2.32 -3.04 -8.14
N LEU A 149 2.11 -1.75 -7.87
CA LEU A 149 3.16 -0.83 -7.44
C LEU A 149 3.31 -0.81 -5.91
N ALA A 150 2.20 -0.63 -5.20
CA ALA A 150 2.20 -0.38 -3.77
C ALA A 150 0.84 -0.67 -3.13
N ALA A 151 0.76 -0.48 -1.82
CA ALA A 151 -0.50 -0.41 -1.08
C ALA A 151 -0.67 1.00 -0.49
N LEU A 152 -1.84 1.60 -0.72
CA LEU A 152 -2.22 2.91 -0.19
C LEU A 152 -3.13 2.71 1.03
N THR A 153 -2.72 3.26 2.18
CA THR A 153 -3.31 2.90 3.48
C THR A 153 -3.71 4.14 4.27
N VAL A 154 -4.92 4.16 4.81
CA VAL A 154 -5.33 5.07 5.89
C VAL A 154 -5.31 4.32 7.22
N ARG A 155 -5.00 5.02 8.31
CA ARG A 155 -5.13 4.50 9.68
C ARG A 155 -5.90 5.47 10.57
N PHE A 156 -6.75 4.95 11.45
CA PHE A 156 -7.60 5.76 12.32
C PHE A 156 -7.92 5.05 13.63
N ALA A 157 -8.30 5.83 14.65
CA ALA A 157 -8.71 5.32 15.95
C ALA A 157 -10.16 4.82 15.90
N CYS A 158 -10.42 3.61 16.41
CA CYS A 158 -11.78 3.06 16.41
C CYS A 158 -12.75 3.83 17.31
N THR A 159 -12.22 4.57 18.30
CA THR A 159 -13.00 5.44 19.18
C THR A 159 -13.46 6.73 18.51
N ALA A 160 -12.82 7.13 17.40
CA ALA A 160 -13.18 8.31 16.64
C ALA A 160 -14.04 7.99 15.41
N VAL A 161 -13.77 6.85 14.76
CA VAL A 161 -14.50 6.38 13.57
C VAL A 161 -14.69 4.88 13.67
N ALA A 162 -15.94 4.41 13.62
CA ALA A 162 -16.25 2.98 13.61
C ALA A 162 -15.75 2.34 12.31
N GLU A 163 -15.41 1.05 12.34
CA GLU A 163 -14.84 0.35 11.18
C GLU A 163 -15.72 0.45 9.93
N ALA A 164 -17.03 0.20 10.07
CA ALA A 164 -17.99 0.26 8.98
C ALA A 164 -18.09 1.67 8.37
N GLU A 165 -18.07 2.70 9.21
CA GLU A 165 -18.08 4.11 8.77
C GLU A 165 -16.78 4.46 8.05
N GLY A 166 -15.63 4.06 8.62
CA GLY A 166 -14.32 4.26 7.99
C GLY A 166 -14.23 3.58 6.63
N ILE A 167 -14.84 2.40 6.47
CA ILE A 167 -14.95 1.73 5.17
C ILE A 167 -15.75 2.57 4.18
N GLN A 168 -16.95 3.00 4.56
CA GLN A 168 -17.83 3.79 3.69
C GLN A 168 -17.20 5.13 3.29
N ARG A 169 -16.53 5.79 4.23
CA ARG A 169 -15.95 7.12 4.04
C ARG A 169 -14.61 7.07 3.30
N PHE A 170 -13.70 6.19 3.69
CA PHE A 170 -12.31 6.28 3.24
C PHE A 170 -12.00 5.42 2.00
N VAL A 171 -12.58 4.22 1.90
CA VAL A 171 -12.24 3.27 0.81
C VAL A 171 -12.54 3.84 -0.58
N PRO A 172 -13.69 4.49 -0.84
CA PRO A 172 -13.98 5.04 -2.17
C PRO A 172 -12.94 6.06 -2.64
N ARG A 173 -12.53 6.98 -1.77
CA ARG A 173 -11.50 7.99 -2.09
C ARG A 173 -10.12 7.36 -2.19
N LEU A 174 -9.76 6.44 -1.31
CA LEU A 174 -8.50 5.70 -1.42
C LEU A 174 -8.38 5.01 -2.78
N ARG A 175 -9.44 4.36 -3.26
CA ARG A 175 -9.46 3.74 -4.59
C ARG A 175 -9.31 4.76 -5.70
N SER A 176 -10.10 5.83 -5.66
CA SER A 176 -10.03 6.88 -6.67
C SER A 176 -8.61 7.45 -6.76
N THR A 177 -7.98 7.69 -5.63
CA THR A 177 -6.59 8.16 -5.55
C THR A 177 -5.59 7.11 -6.04
N ALA A 178 -5.74 5.85 -5.65
CA ALA A 178 -4.87 4.77 -6.13
C ALA A 178 -4.92 4.61 -7.65
N LEU A 179 -6.10 4.77 -8.27
CA LEU A 179 -6.27 4.77 -9.72
C LEU A 179 -5.55 5.96 -10.38
N LYS A 180 -5.67 7.17 -9.82
CA LYS A 180 -4.95 8.36 -10.33
C LYS A 180 -3.43 8.19 -10.24
N ILE A 181 -2.93 7.70 -9.12
CA ILE A 181 -1.50 7.41 -8.93
C ILE A 181 -1.01 6.41 -9.98
N GLY A 182 -1.76 5.32 -10.19
CA GLY A 182 -1.43 4.30 -11.18
C GLY A 182 -1.43 4.81 -12.62
N ALA A 183 -2.41 5.64 -12.98
CA ALA A 183 -2.49 6.28 -14.30
C ALA A 183 -1.33 7.25 -14.54
N GLU A 184 -1.02 8.11 -13.58
CA GLU A 184 0.09 9.06 -13.65
C GLU A 184 1.43 8.34 -13.79
N PHE A 185 1.62 7.23 -13.06
CA PHE A 185 2.81 6.39 -13.20
C PHE A 185 3.00 5.84 -14.62
N MET A 186 1.93 5.38 -15.27
CA MET A 186 2.01 4.90 -16.66
C MET A 186 2.31 6.03 -17.63
N LEU A 187 1.66 7.20 -17.47
CA LEU A 187 1.91 8.37 -18.31
C LEU A 187 3.38 8.82 -18.24
N GLN A 188 3.95 8.90 -17.04
CA GLN A 188 5.35 9.25 -16.87
C GLN A 188 6.27 8.20 -17.51
N ALA A 189 6.00 6.91 -17.30
CA ALA A 189 6.80 5.84 -17.90
C ALA A 189 6.79 5.86 -19.44
N GLU A 190 5.64 6.18 -20.05
CA GLU A 190 5.53 6.36 -21.50
C GLU A 190 6.30 7.59 -22.00
N GLN A 191 6.25 8.71 -21.26
CA GLN A 191 7.01 9.91 -21.58
C GLN A 191 8.51 9.67 -21.50
N ASP A 192 8.98 8.98 -20.45
CA ASP A 192 10.39 8.64 -20.26
C ASP A 192 10.89 7.70 -21.38
N ALA A 193 10.09 6.70 -21.76
CA ALA A 193 10.41 5.81 -22.87
C ALA A 193 10.49 6.55 -24.22
N ARG A 194 9.59 7.51 -24.46
CA ARG A 194 9.60 8.36 -25.66
C ARG A 194 10.81 9.29 -25.70
N ALA A 195 11.14 9.92 -24.56
CA ALA A 195 12.30 10.79 -24.43
C ALA A 195 13.59 10.00 -24.71
N ALA A 196 13.71 8.78 -24.19
CA ALA A 196 14.83 7.88 -24.48
C ALA A 196 14.89 7.46 -25.96
N ALA A 197 13.75 7.37 -26.63
CA ALA A 197 13.63 7.09 -28.06
C ALA A 197 13.77 8.34 -28.96
N GLY A 198 13.98 9.54 -28.41
CA GLY A 198 14.07 10.80 -29.16
C GLY A 198 12.75 11.27 -29.80
N GLN A 199 11.61 10.81 -29.29
CA GLN A 199 10.27 11.16 -29.82
C GLN A 199 9.69 12.39 -29.11
N PRO A 200 8.88 13.22 -29.79
CA PRO A 200 8.26 14.39 -29.18
C PRO A 200 7.25 14.00 -28.06
N PRO A 201 7.05 14.88 -27.07
CA PRO A 201 6.15 14.64 -25.95
C PRO A 201 4.69 14.53 -26.40
N ILE A 202 3.88 13.79 -25.64
CA ILE A 202 2.44 13.70 -25.87
C ILE A 202 1.83 15.05 -25.48
N VAL A 203 1.35 15.81 -26.46
CA VAL A 203 0.58 17.03 -26.22
C VAL A 203 -0.83 16.62 -25.82
N ALA A 204 -1.21 16.87 -24.57
CA ALA A 204 -2.60 16.73 -24.13
C ALA A 204 -3.47 17.67 -24.97
N THR A 205 -4.32 17.11 -25.82
CA THR A 205 -5.35 17.89 -26.53
C THR A 205 -6.39 18.27 -25.47
N GLN A 206 -6.60 19.59 -25.31
CA GLN A 206 -7.57 20.17 -24.37
C GLN A 206 -8.99 19.69 -24.65
#